data_AF-A0A1C6KK09-F1
#
_entry.id   AF-A0A1C6KK09-F1
#
_cell.length_a   1.000
_cell.length_b   1.000
_cell.length_c   1.000
_cell.angle_alpha   90.00
_cell.angle_beta   90.00
_cell.angle_gamma   90.00
#
_symmetry.space_group_name_H-M   'P 1'
#
loop_
_entity.id
_entity.type
_entity.pdbx_description
1 polymer ?
#
loop_
_entity_poly.entity_id
_entity_poly.type
_entity_poly.pdbx_seq_one_letter_code
_entity_poly.pdbx_strand_id
1 'polypeptide(L)'
;MWQMRKIRLWEKAGWIIIRSRETARKLGLYMEEERDMRYEKFQTTGQERIRLACALEGFFLTNECEEEKKTAYGQYLKRRIRPAMEALIREENVGKMELLESFGWFGAEELENFICTARRERKLESLVWLMRLKDQKYGYKEKKFDL
;
A
#
# COMPACT_ATOMS: atom_id res chain seq x y z
N MET A 1 -12.81 -47.85 22.52
CA MET A 1 -13.31 -48.09 21.15
C MET A 1 -14.53 -47.21 20.81
N TRP A 2 -14.40 -45.88 20.86
CA TRP A 2 -15.43 -44.95 20.32
C TRP A 2 -14.79 -43.69 19.69
N GLN A 3 -13.52 -43.78 19.28
CA GLN A 3 -13.02 -42.99 18.15
C GLN A 3 -13.31 -43.80 16.88
N MET A 4 -13.61 -43.15 15.75
CA MET A 4 -13.93 -43.74 14.41
C MET A 4 -15.39 -43.65 13.93
N ARG A 5 -16.20 -42.68 14.41
CA ARG A 5 -17.47 -42.33 13.72
C ARG A 5 -17.70 -40.82 13.47
N LYS A 6 -16.72 -39.97 13.75
CA LYS A 6 -16.79 -38.50 13.52
C LYS A 6 -16.10 -38.02 12.23
N ILE A 7 -15.55 -38.93 11.43
CA ILE A 7 -14.78 -38.60 10.21
C ILE A 7 -15.71 -38.49 8.98
N ARG A 8 -16.91 -39.09 9.01
CA ARG A 8 -17.90 -39.00 7.91
C ARG A 8 -18.83 -37.78 7.95
N LEU A 9 -18.58 -36.82 8.84
CA LEU A 9 -19.26 -35.51 8.84
C LEU A 9 -18.43 -34.42 8.14
N TRP A 10 -17.14 -34.66 7.91
CA TRP A 10 -16.26 -33.72 7.21
C TRP A 10 -16.45 -33.75 5.69
N GLU A 11 -17.03 -34.81 5.13
CA GLU A 11 -17.46 -34.81 3.71
C GLU A 11 -18.72 -33.95 3.47
N LYS A 12 -19.53 -33.69 4.51
CA LYS A 12 -20.60 -32.66 4.44
C LYS A 12 -20.05 -31.24 4.63
N ALA A 13 -18.91 -31.06 5.28
CA ALA A 13 -18.23 -29.76 5.32
C ALA A 13 -17.64 -29.37 3.94
N GLY A 14 -17.43 -30.35 3.05
CA GLY A 14 -17.16 -30.13 1.62
C GLY A 14 -18.30 -29.42 0.86
N TRP A 15 -19.49 -29.26 1.46
CA TRP A 15 -20.61 -28.49 0.89
C TRP A 15 -20.53 -26.98 1.16
N ILE A 16 -19.55 -26.50 1.93
CA ILE A 16 -19.28 -25.05 2.10
C ILE A 16 -18.38 -24.53 0.97
N ILE A 17 -18.18 -25.32 -0.10
CA ILE A 17 -17.45 -24.92 -1.31
C ILE A 17 -18.39 -24.29 -2.37
N ILE A 18 -19.71 -24.27 -2.17
CA ILE A 18 -20.64 -23.55 -3.07
C ILE A 18 -20.93 -22.15 -2.55
N ARG A 19 -19.88 -21.33 -2.70
CA ARG A 19 -19.95 -19.88 -2.92
C ARG A 19 -20.91 -19.63 -4.10
N SER A 20 -22.18 -19.34 -3.82
CA SER A 20 -23.20 -19.06 -4.85
C SER A 20 -22.68 -18.00 -5.84
N ARG A 21 -22.91 -18.22 -7.14
CA ARG A 21 -22.57 -17.25 -8.21
C ARG A 21 -23.18 -15.87 -7.92
N GLU A 22 -24.31 -15.82 -7.23
CA GLU A 22 -24.93 -14.58 -6.77
C GLU A 22 -24.18 -13.93 -5.61
N THR A 23 -23.67 -14.69 -4.64
CA THR A 23 -22.83 -14.12 -3.58
C THR A 23 -21.52 -13.58 -4.13
N ALA A 24 -20.90 -14.26 -5.09
CA ALA A 24 -19.71 -13.74 -5.76
C ALA A 24 -20.01 -12.48 -6.60
N ARG A 25 -21.14 -12.45 -7.34
CA ARG A 25 -21.56 -11.23 -8.07
C ARG A 25 -21.90 -10.08 -7.13
N LYS A 26 -22.64 -10.35 -6.06
CA LYS A 26 -23.05 -9.34 -5.08
C LYS A 26 -21.83 -8.77 -4.35
N LEU A 27 -20.87 -9.62 -3.99
CA LEU A 27 -19.58 -9.16 -3.48
C LEU A 27 -18.83 -8.32 -4.52
N GLY A 28 -18.79 -8.73 -5.79
CA GLY A 28 -18.19 -7.93 -6.87
C GLY A 28 -18.80 -6.53 -6.99
N LEU A 29 -20.14 -6.44 -6.99
CA LEU A 29 -20.87 -5.17 -7.01
C LEU A 29 -20.59 -4.31 -5.78
N TYR A 30 -20.57 -4.89 -4.57
CA TYR A 30 -20.21 -4.15 -3.36
C TYR A 30 -18.78 -3.61 -3.42
N MET A 31 -17.82 -4.40 -3.90
CA MET A 31 -16.44 -3.94 -4.05
C MET A 31 -16.32 -2.81 -5.08
N GLU A 32 -17.17 -2.80 -6.12
CA GLU A 32 -17.22 -1.74 -7.12
C GLU A 32 -17.81 -0.43 -6.57
N GLU A 33 -18.94 -0.52 -5.87
CA GLU A 33 -19.56 0.62 -5.19
C GLU A 33 -18.61 1.26 -4.16
N GLU A 34 -17.86 0.46 -3.40
CA GLU A 34 -16.85 0.97 -2.46
C GLU A 34 -15.68 1.67 -3.15
N ARG A 35 -15.27 1.21 -4.35
CA ARG A 35 -14.24 1.88 -5.15
C ARG A 35 -14.72 3.23 -5.66
N ASP A 36 -15.94 3.29 -6.17
CA ASP A 36 -16.53 4.51 -6.70
C ASP A 36 -16.77 5.54 -5.60
N MET A 37 -17.31 5.12 -4.46
CA MET A 37 -17.49 5.98 -3.29
C MET A 37 -16.14 6.53 -2.79
N ARG A 38 -15.07 5.72 -2.82
CA ARG A 38 -13.72 6.17 -2.46
C ARG A 38 -13.16 7.18 -3.46
N TYR A 39 -13.40 6.99 -4.76
CA TYR A 39 -13.01 7.94 -5.79
C TYR A 39 -13.77 9.27 -5.67
N GLU A 40 -15.08 9.22 -5.43
CA GLU A 40 -15.90 10.40 -5.17
C GLU A 40 -15.40 11.15 -3.93
N LYS A 41 -15.11 10.43 -2.84
CA LYS A 41 -14.54 11.01 -1.62
C LYS A 41 -13.17 11.66 -1.87
N PHE A 42 -12.35 11.07 -2.74
CA PHE A 42 -11.06 11.64 -3.14
C PHE A 42 -11.22 12.97 -3.92
N GLN A 43 -12.25 13.09 -4.75
CA GLN A 43 -12.53 14.31 -5.52
C GLN A 43 -13.16 15.40 -4.65
N THR A 44 -14.07 15.03 -3.74
CA THR A 44 -14.90 15.98 -2.99
C THR A 44 -14.29 16.42 -1.66
N THR A 45 -13.41 15.62 -1.05
CA THR A 45 -12.90 15.95 0.28
C THR A 45 -11.87 17.09 0.26
N GLY A 46 -12.07 18.08 1.12
CA GLY A 46 -11.08 19.14 1.40
C GLY A 46 -10.03 18.74 2.43
N GLN A 47 -10.22 17.61 3.13
CA GLN A 47 -9.30 17.15 4.16
C GLN A 47 -8.14 16.36 3.54
N GLU A 48 -6.94 16.96 3.50
CA GLU A 48 -5.77 16.37 2.84
C GLU A 48 -5.40 14.98 3.37
N ARG A 49 -5.53 14.73 4.68
CA ARG A 49 -5.25 13.40 5.27
C ARG A 49 -6.15 12.31 4.70
N ILE A 50 -7.45 12.61 4.61
CA ILE A 50 -8.46 11.68 4.05
C ILE A 50 -8.19 11.49 2.56
N ARG A 51 -7.90 12.58 1.84
CA ARG A 51 -7.60 12.54 0.41
C ARG A 51 -6.38 11.67 0.12
N LEU A 52 -5.32 11.80 0.91
CA LEU A 52 -4.11 10.99 0.79
C LEU A 52 -4.38 9.51 1.06
N ALA A 53 -5.12 9.19 2.12
CA ALA A 53 -5.49 7.81 2.44
C ALA A 53 -6.30 7.18 1.30
N CYS A 54 -7.32 7.88 0.79
CA CYS A 54 -8.11 7.44 -0.35
C CYS A 54 -7.23 7.21 -1.60
N ALA A 55 -6.24 8.08 -1.84
CA ALA A 55 -5.34 7.97 -2.99
C ALA A 55 -4.40 6.77 -2.86
N LEU A 56 -3.81 6.54 -1.68
CA LEU A 56 -2.95 5.38 -1.43
C LEU A 56 -3.76 4.08 -1.56
N GLU A 57 -4.92 3.98 -0.90
CA GLU A 57 -5.78 2.80 -1.01
C GLU A 57 -6.20 2.54 -2.46
N GLY A 58 -6.73 3.57 -3.14
CA GLY A 58 -7.21 3.45 -4.52
C GLY A 58 -6.11 3.10 -5.52
N PHE A 59 -4.89 3.57 -5.31
CA PHE A 59 -3.75 3.24 -6.17
C PHE A 59 -3.29 1.79 -6.02
N PHE A 60 -3.33 1.22 -4.80
CA PHE A 60 -2.82 -0.13 -4.52
C PHE A 60 -3.86 -1.26 -4.65
N LEU A 61 -5.17 -0.98 -4.71
CA LEU A 61 -6.24 -1.99 -4.84
C LEU A 61 -6.42 -2.53 -6.28
N THR A 62 -5.36 -2.52 -7.09
CA THR A 62 -5.38 -2.34 -8.55
C THR A 62 -5.67 -3.55 -9.43
N ASN A 63 -6.44 -4.54 -8.96
CA ASN A 63 -6.79 -5.66 -9.84
C ASN A 63 -7.99 -5.35 -10.75
N GLU A 64 -8.81 -4.32 -10.45
CA GLU A 64 -10.07 -4.02 -11.17
C GLU A 64 -10.47 -2.53 -11.12
N CYS A 65 -9.52 -1.59 -11.26
CA CYS A 65 -9.85 -0.16 -11.29
C CYS A 65 -9.69 0.39 -12.71
N GLU A 66 -10.58 1.29 -13.14
CA GLU A 66 -10.44 2.01 -14.41
C GLU A 66 -9.10 2.76 -14.45
N GLU A 67 -8.37 2.60 -15.55
CA GLU A 67 -7.02 3.18 -15.72
C GLU A 67 -7.00 4.72 -15.55
N GLU A 68 -8.11 5.39 -15.85
CA GLU A 68 -8.28 6.83 -15.60
C GLU A 68 -8.20 7.18 -14.12
N LYS A 69 -8.91 6.44 -13.25
CA LYS A 69 -8.91 6.65 -11.80
C LYS A 69 -7.52 6.39 -11.21
N LYS A 70 -6.86 5.32 -11.67
CA LYS A 70 -5.49 4.98 -11.27
C LYS A 70 -4.49 6.07 -11.67
N THR A 71 -4.64 6.61 -12.88
CA THR A 71 -3.81 7.72 -13.37
C THR A 71 -4.02 8.97 -12.51
N ALA A 72 -5.26 9.30 -12.15
CA ALA A 72 -5.59 10.43 -11.29
C ALA A 72 -4.95 10.28 -9.89
N TYR A 73 -5.05 9.10 -9.28
CA TYR A 73 -4.37 8.80 -8.01
C TYR A 73 -2.85 8.91 -8.12
N GLY A 74 -2.25 8.32 -9.16
CA GLY A 74 -0.81 8.37 -9.40
C GLY A 74 -0.29 9.80 -9.59
N GLN A 75 -0.99 10.64 -10.35
CA GLN A 75 -0.63 12.05 -10.52
C GLN A 75 -0.69 12.83 -9.21
N TYR A 76 -1.70 12.59 -8.38
CA TYR A 76 -1.82 13.21 -7.07
C TYR A 76 -0.69 12.75 -6.12
N LEU A 77 -0.45 11.43 -6.03
CA LEU A 77 0.60 10.86 -5.19
C LEU A 77 1.99 11.33 -5.62
N LYS A 78 2.25 11.46 -6.92
CA LYS A 78 3.52 12.01 -7.43
C LYS A 78 3.77 13.44 -6.95
N ARG A 79 2.75 14.31 -6.97
CA ARG A 79 2.84 15.69 -6.44
C ARG A 79 2.99 15.72 -4.91
N ARG A 80 2.61 14.65 -4.24
CA ARG A 80 2.56 14.49 -2.79
C ARG A 80 3.41 13.31 -2.33
N ILE A 81 4.55 13.08 -3.00
CA ILE A 81 5.37 11.88 -2.74
C ILE A 81 5.91 11.86 -1.31
N ARG A 82 6.25 13.02 -0.76
CA ARG A 82 6.72 13.13 0.62
C ARG A 82 5.68 12.65 1.64
N PRO A 83 4.48 13.25 1.73
CA PRO A 83 3.47 12.79 2.67
C PRO A 83 2.98 11.36 2.37
N ALA A 84 2.94 10.94 1.10
CA ALA A 84 2.62 9.57 0.72
C ALA A 84 3.62 8.57 1.29
N MET A 85 4.91 8.78 1.05
CA MET A 85 5.96 7.88 1.56
C MET A 85 6.04 7.91 3.09
N GLU A 86 5.88 9.08 3.73
CA GLU A 86 5.85 9.17 5.18
C GLU A 86 4.67 8.43 5.81
N ALA A 87 3.49 8.42 5.16
CA ALA A 87 2.37 7.61 5.61
C ALA A 87 2.69 6.11 5.55
N LEU A 88 3.33 5.65 4.47
CA LEU A 88 3.76 4.26 4.34
C LEU A 88 4.86 3.89 5.34
N ILE A 89 5.78 4.81 5.65
CA ILE A 89 6.79 4.63 6.70
C ILE A 89 6.12 4.47 8.07
N ARG A 90 5.10 5.28 8.38
CA ARG A 90 4.33 5.17 9.63
C ARG A 90 3.65 3.82 9.78
N GLU A 91 3.15 3.29 8.68
CA GLU A 91 2.50 1.98 8.59
C GLU A 91 3.48 0.80 8.53
N GLU A 92 4.80 1.06 8.43
CA GLU A 92 5.84 0.05 8.14
C GLU A 92 5.55 -0.80 6.90
N ASN A 93 4.86 -0.23 5.90
CA ASN A 93 4.47 -0.98 4.72
C ASN A 93 5.54 -0.94 3.63
N VAL A 94 6.62 -1.70 3.83
CA VAL A 94 7.77 -1.72 2.90
C VAL A 94 7.37 -2.12 1.48
N GLY A 95 6.45 -3.07 1.30
CA GLY A 95 6.02 -3.50 -0.04
C GLY A 95 5.37 -2.37 -0.86
N LYS A 96 4.56 -1.52 -0.23
CA LYS A 96 4.01 -0.32 -0.90
C LYS A 96 5.09 0.75 -1.13
N MET A 97 6.07 0.87 -0.23
CA MET A 97 7.21 1.80 -0.41
C MET A 97 8.06 1.41 -1.62
N GLU A 98 8.37 0.12 -1.78
CA GLU A 98 9.06 -0.45 -2.96
C GLU A 98 8.31 -0.17 -4.25
N LEU A 99 6.99 -0.36 -4.23
CA LEU A 99 6.17 -0.08 -5.40
C LEU A 99 6.20 1.42 -5.77
N LEU A 100 6.11 2.33 -4.79
CA LEU A 100 6.27 3.78 -5.07
C LEU A 100 7.66 4.14 -5.62
N GLU A 101 8.70 3.49 -5.11
CA GLU A 101 10.08 3.64 -5.56
C GLU A 101 10.24 3.26 -7.03
N SER A 102 9.61 2.16 -7.45
CA SER A 102 9.69 1.65 -8.83
C SER A 102 9.23 2.66 -9.89
N PHE A 103 8.39 3.64 -9.53
CA PHE A 103 7.94 4.69 -10.44
C PHE A 103 8.92 5.87 -10.56
N GLY A 104 9.99 5.92 -9.76
CA GLY A 104 11.02 6.97 -9.82
C GLY A 104 10.49 8.37 -9.47
N TRP A 105 9.53 8.47 -8.55
CA TRP A 105 8.88 9.75 -8.21
C TRP A 105 9.67 10.64 -7.24
N PHE A 106 10.77 10.16 -6.68
CA PHE A 106 11.60 10.91 -5.74
C PHE A 106 13.09 10.61 -5.95
N GLY A 107 13.96 11.51 -5.49
CA GLY A 107 15.41 11.40 -5.66
C GLY A 107 16.16 11.20 -4.34
N ALA A 108 17.47 11.45 -4.38
CA ALA A 108 18.36 11.28 -3.23
C ALA A 108 18.00 12.20 -2.05
N GLU A 109 17.58 13.44 -2.32
CA GLU A 109 17.23 14.39 -1.26
C GLU A 109 15.99 13.93 -0.48
N GLU A 110 14.94 13.51 -1.19
CA GLU A 110 13.74 12.97 -0.55
C GLU A 110 14.06 11.68 0.20
N LEU A 111 14.92 10.80 -0.35
CA LEU A 111 15.35 9.58 0.31
C LEU A 111 16.02 9.85 1.66
N GLU A 112 16.91 10.85 1.74
CA GLU A 112 17.53 11.25 3.01
C GLU A 112 16.50 11.77 4.02
N ASN A 113 15.52 12.55 3.54
CA ASN A 113 14.41 13.02 4.38
C ASN A 113 13.57 11.85 4.91
N PHE A 114 13.31 10.82 4.09
CA PHE A 114 12.60 9.61 4.50
C PHE A 114 13.38 8.81 5.55
N ILE A 115 14.70 8.67 5.39
CA ILE A 115 15.56 8.04 6.39
C ILE A 115 15.47 8.80 7.72
N CYS A 116 15.50 10.13 7.68
CA CYS A 116 15.34 10.96 8.87
C CYS A 116 13.98 10.73 9.56
N THR A 117 12.90 10.69 8.78
CA THR A 117 11.55 10.40 9.31
C THR A 117 11.48 9.01 9.93
N ALA A 118 11.94 7.96 9.23
CA ALA A 118 11.94 6.59 9.74
C ALA A 118 12.76 6.44 11.03
N ARG A 119 13.92 7.12 11.13
CA ARG A 119 14.71 7.17 12.36
C ARG A 119 13.97 7.86 13.50
N ARG A 120 13.41 9.05 13.24
CA ARG A 120 12.68 9.84 14.25
C ARG A 120 11.48 9.07 14.80
N GLU A 121 10.76 8.40 13.92
CA GLU A 121 9.54 7.66 14.26
C GLU A 121 9.80 6.19 14.67
N ARG A 122 11.08 5.78 14.72
CA ARG A 122 11.54 4.44 15.12
C ARG A 122 10.94 3.29 14.30
N LYS A 123 10.77 3.52 12.99
CA LYS A 123 10.23 2.57 12.02
C LYS A 123 11.36 1.73 11.44
N LEU A 124 11.68 0.63 12.12
CA LEU A 124 12.92 -0.11 11.87
C LEU A 124 12.91 -0.79 10.51
N GLU A 125 11.79 -1.39 10.11
CA GLU A 125 11.68 -2.10 8.83
C GLU A 125 11.85 -1.14 7.65
N SER A 126 11.08 -0.04 7.67
CA SER A 126 11.20 1.04 6.70
C SER A 126 12.60 1.65 6.69
N LEU A 127 13.22 1.86 7.86
CA LEU A 127 14.57 2.42 7.96
C LEU A 127 15.61 1.50 7.31
N VAL A 128 15.61 0.21 7.65
CA VAL A 128 16.54 -0.78 7.08
C VAL A 128 16.40 -0.82 5.57
N TRP A 129 15.17 -0.83 5.06
CA TRP A 129 14.91 -0.82 3.64
C TRP A 129 15.43 0.46 2.96
N LEU A 130 15.11 1.65 3.50
CA LEU A 130 15.57 2.93 2.94
C LEU A 130 17.10 3.05 2.93
N MET A 131 17.79 2.51 3.95
CA MET A 131 19.24 2.48 3.98
C MET A 131 19.83 1.58 2.89
N ARG A 132 19.25 0.39 2.66
CA ARG A 132 19.65 -0.50 1.57
C ARG A 132 19.42 0.14 0.20
N LEU A 133 18.28 0.80 0.01
CA LEU A 133 17.98 1.53 -1.23
C LEU A 133 19.01 2.63 -1.50
N LYS A 134 19.39 3.38 -0.47
CA LYS A 134 20.41 4.43 -0.57
C LYS A 134 21.76 3.86 -0.98
N ASP A 135 22.20 2.80 -0.33
CA ASP A 135 23.46 2.10 -0.64
C ASP A 135 23.49 1.65 -2.11
N GLN A 136 22.39 1.06 -2.59
CA GLN A 136 22.27 0.56 -3.96
C GLN A 136 22.26 1.67 -5.03
N LYS A 137 21.55 2.79 -4.80
CA LYS A 137 21.32 3.81 -5.84
C LYS A 137 22.26 5.00 -5.82
N TYR A 138 22.68 5.44 -4.64
CA TYR A 138 23.40 6.71 -4.47
C TYR A 138 24.72 6.56 -3.72
N GLY A 139 24.91 5.45 -3.01
CA GLY A 139 26.04 5.22 -2.12
C GLY A 139 26.06 6.17 -0.92
N TYR A 140 27.09 6.04 -0.10
CA TYR A 140 27.35 6.94 1.02
C TYR A 140 28.46 7.92 0.64
N LYS A 141 28.16 9.22 0.68
CA LYS A 141 29.20 10.24 0.55
C LYS A 141 30.06 10.19 1.81
N GLU A 142 31.33 9.86 1.65
CA GLU A 142 32.31 10.04 2.70
C GLU A 142 32.40 11.53 3.04
N LYS A 143 32.17 11.87 4.32
CA LYS A 143 32.59 13.19 4.80
C LYS A 143 34.11 13.16 4.83
N LYS A 144 34.75 13.95 3.97
CA LYS A 144 36.17 14.27 4.14
C LYS A 144 36.31 15.01 5.46
N PHE A 145 36.94 14.36 6.43
CA PHE A 145 37.39 15.02 7.64
C PHE A 145 38.75 15.61 7.30
N ASP A 146 38.79 16.92 7.10
CA ASP A 146 40.07 17.63 7.09
C ASP A 146 40.59 17.62 8.54
N LEU A 147 41.71 16.92 8.74
CA LEU A 147 42.40 16.71 10.02
C LEU A 147 43.25 17.93 10.40
#